data_AF-A0A0P7YH94-F1
#
_entry.id   AF-A0A0P7YH94-F1
#
_cell.length_a   1.000
_cell.length_b   1.000
_cell.length_c   1.000
_cell.angle_alpha   90.00
_cell.angle_beta   90.00
_cell.angle_gamma   90.00
#
_symmetry.space_group_name_H-M   'P 1'
#
loop_
_entity.id
_entity.type
_entity.pdbx_description
1 polymer ?
#
loop_
_entity_poly.entity_id
_entity_poly.type
_entity_poly.pdbx_seq_one_letter_code
_entity_poly.pdbx_strand_id
1 'polypeptide(L)'
;VMAGSRLEKFGTIFSRMTDLVRAGVLKEAEKPVWYDVYAAFHPKKEPLYVKPLVKRYGKVTMQVPDIFYKEDVIRAKFYAVYTTGPRAFDLFKSNFVSTSQRFVEKYNELEKQGDVPEEALFEETGRALLAEGVVLRRRGTPG
;
A
#
# COMPACT_ATOMS: atom_id res chain seq x y z
N VAL A 1 -15.34 34.45 29.25
CA VAL A 1 -15.51 33.23 28.42
C VAL A 1 -15.12 33.61 27.00
N MET A 2 -14.16 32.93 26.37
CA MET A 2 -13.84 33.23 24.96
C MET A 2 -15.01 32.81 24.07
N ALA A 3 -15.45 33.72 23.20
CA ALA A 3 -16.46 33.41 22.19
C ALA A 3 -15.85 32.42 21.17
N GLY A 4 -16.60 31.37 20.82
CA GLY A 4 -16.13 30.34 19.89
C GLY A 4 -17.29 29.59 19.26
N SER A 5 -17.05 28.97 18.09
CA SER A 5 -18.06 28.23 17.35
C SER A 5 -17.89 26.72 17.50
N ARG A 6 -18.93 26.05 18.03
CA ARG A 6 -18.99 24.59 18.20
C ARG A 6 -19.74 23.88 17.06
N LEU A 7 -19.93 24.55 15.91
CA LEU A 7 -20.69 24.04 14.77
C LEU A 7 -19.81 23.16 13.86
N GLU A 8 -19.51 21.94 14.28
CA GLU A 8 -18.57 21.05 13.59
C GLU A 8 -18.99 20.64 12.18
N LYS A 9 -20.30 20.64 11.90
CA LYS A 9 -20.86 20.26 10.59
C LYS A 9 -20.89 21.39 9.57
N PHE A 10 -20.63 22.63 9.98
CA PHE A 10 -20.76 23.83 9.15
C PHE A 10 -19.39 24.43 8.82
N GLY A 11 -18.89 24.20 7.60
CA GLY A 11 -17.58 24.69 7.17
C GLY A 11 -16.41 24.03 7.88
N THR A 12 -15.24 24.68 7.85
CA THR A 12 -14.02 24.20 8.52
C THR A 12 -13.78 24.97 9.81
N ILE A 13 -12.88 24.47 10.67
CA ILE A 13 -12.43 25.26 11.83
C ILE A 13 -11.81 26.59 11.39
N PHE A 14 -11.09 26.59 10.26
CA PHE A 14 -10.40 27.77 9.74
C PHE A 14 -11.38 28.83 9.22
N SER A 15 -12.39 28.44 8.45
CA SER A 15 -13.41 29.37 7.95
C SER A 15 -14.19 29.98 9.11
N ARG A 16 -14.64 29.14 10.06
CA ARG A 16 -15.38 29.62 11.24
C ARG A 16 -14.56 30.58 12.09
N MET A 17 -13.25 30.33 12.27
CA MET A 17 -12.40 31.23 13.05
C MET A 17 -12.12 32.53 12.30
N THR A 18 -11.89 32.47 10.99
CA THR A 18 -11.72 33.64 10.14
C THR A 18 -12.95 34.53 10.17
N ASP A 19 -14.15 33.95 10.11
CA ASP A 19 -15.41 34.70 10.16
C ASP A 19 -15.65 35.35 11.52
N LEU A 20 -15.31 34.68 12.63
CA LEU A 20 -15.41 35.24 13.98
C LEU A 20 -14.48 36.44 14.19
N VAL A 21 -13.25 36.35 13.67
CA VAL A 21 -12.29 37.46 13.66
C VAL A 21 -12.81 38.61 12.81
N ARG A 22 -13.25 38.31 11.58
CA ARG A 22 -13.75 39.31 10.63
C ARG A 22 -14.99 40.04 11.13
N ALA A 23 -15.87 39.35 11.85
CA ALA A 23 -17.06 39.94 12.46
C ALA A 23 -16.76 40.74 13.74
N GLY A 24 -15.51 40.76 14.21
CA GLY A 24 -15.10 41.45 15.45
C GLY A 24 -15.55 40.76 16.74
N VAL A 25 -16.11 39.55 16.64
CA VAL A 25 -16.53 38.74 17.80
C VAL A 25 -15.31 38.22 18.56
N LEU A 26 -14.24 37.90 17.82
CA LEU A 26 -12.95 37.49 18.36
C LEU A 26 -11.89 38.52 17.96
N LYS A 27 -11.11 38.99 18.94
CA LYS A 27 -10.08 39.99 18.66
C LYS A 27 -8.91 39.36 17.93
N GLU A 28 -8.22 40.14 17.10
CA GLU A 28 -7.02 39.69 16.37
C GLU A 28 -5.95 39.09 17.32
N ALA A 29 -5.74 39.72 18.49
CA ALA A 29 -4.81 39.25 19.51
C ALA A 29 -5.23 37.94 20.20
N GLU A 30 -6.49 37.53 20.06
CA GLU A 30 -7.04 36.29 20.61
C GLU A 30 -7.06 35.16 19.58
N LYS A 31 -6.50 35.39 18.37
CA LYS A 31 -6.32 34.35 17.37
C LYS A 31 -5.55 33.16 17.96
N PRO A 32 -6.02 31.92 17.74
CA PRO A 32 -5.28 30.75 18.16
C PRO A 32 -3.90 30.68 17.48
N VAL A 33 -2.90 30.16 18.20
CA VAL A 33 -1.52 30.01 17.72
C VAL A 33 -1.42 29.26 16.39
N TRP A 34 -2.34 28.32 16.13
CA TRP A 34 -2.35 27.54 14.88
C TRP A 34 -2.86 28.31 13.66
N TYR A 35 -3.54 29.46 13.83
CA TYR A 35 -4.26 30.15 12.75
C TYR A 35 -3.32 30.59 11.63
N ASP A 36 -2.22 31.26 11.97
CA ASP A 36 -1.26 31.77 10.99
C ASP A 36 -0.52 30.63 10.29
N VAL A 37 -0.25 29.53 11.01
CA VAL A 37 0.35 28.32 10.45
C VAL A 37 -0.58 27.71 9.39
N TYR A 38 -1.88 27.62 9.68
CA TYR A 38 -2.86 27.12 8.72
C TYR A 38 -3.02 28.07 7.52
N ALA A 39 -3.04 29.38 7.74
CA ALA A 39 -3.15 30.37 6.67
C ALA A 39 -1.95 30.33 5.70
N ALA A 40 -0.74 30.13 6.22
CA ALA A 40 0.47 30.01 5.42
C ALA A 40 0.61 28.64 4.74
N PHE A 41 0.24 27.56 5.44
CA PHE A 41 0.46 26.17 4.99
C PHE A 41 -0.83 25.36 5.08
N HIS A 42 -1.85 25.78 4.33
CA HIS A 42 -3.15 25.11 4.34
C HIS A 42 -3.06 23.69 3.74
N PRO A 43 -3.89 22.73 4.21
CA PRO A 43 -3.93 21.39 3.65
C PRO A 43 -4.43 21.41 2.19
N LYS A 44 -4.08 20.37 1.42
CA LYS A 44 -4.57 20.18 0.04
C LYS A 44 -6.09 20.00 -0.03
N LYS A 45 -6.66 19.37 1.00
CA LYS A 45 -8.10 19.14 1.13
C LYS A 45 -8.58 19.74 2.44
N GLU A 46 -9.60 20.57 2.34
CA GLU A 46 -10.21 21.18 3.51
C GLU A 46 -10.91 20.14 4.40
N PRO A 47 -10.79 20.26 5.74
CA PRO A 47 -11.39 19.33 6.71
C PRO A 47 -12.88 19.63 6.90
N LEU A 48 -13.66 19.52 5.82
CA LEU A 48 -15.10 19.67 5.84
C LEU A 48 -15.74 18.42 6.43
N TYR A 49 -16.78 18.61 7.25
CA TYR A 49 -17.64 17.51 7.67
C TYR A 49 -18.37 16.93 6.46
N VAL A 50 -18.13 15.64 6.20
CA VAL A 50 -18.86 14.88 5.19
C VAL A 50 -19.62 13.78 5.92
N LYS A 51 -20.96 13.82 5.87
CA LYS A 51 -21.78 12.74 6.42
C LYS A 51 -21.47 11.45 5.66
N PRO A 52 -20.97 10.39 6.32
CA PRO A 52 -20.70 9.12 5.64
C PRO A 52 -21.97 8.62 4.97
N LEU A 53 -21.94 8.43 3.65
CA LEU A 53 -23.02 7.79 2.94
C LEU A 53 -22.89 6.28 3.16
N VAL A 54 -23.75 5.73 4.03
CA VAL A 54 -24.02 4.28 4.01
C VAL A 54 -24.55 4.00 2.61
N LYS A 55 -23.88 3.11 1.85
CA LYS A 55 -24.19 2.81 0.44
C LYS A 55 -25.70 2.70 0.24
N ARG A 56 -26.33 3.77 -0.27
CA ARG A 56 -27.76 3.77 -0.56
C ARG A 56 -27.92 2.99 -1.85
N TYR A 57 -28.58 1.84 -1.77
CA TYR A 57 -29.22 1.09 -2.85
C TYR A 57 -28.65 1.35 -4.26
N GLY A 58 -27.86 0.40 -4.77
CA GLY A 58 -27.34 0.41 -6.14
C GLY A 58 -25.96 -0.24 -6.25
N LYS A 59 -25.57 -0.64 -7.47
CA LYS A 59 -24.27 -1.23 -7.82
C LYS A 59 -23.10 -0.23 -7.78
N VAL A 60 -23.12 0.78 -6.91
CA VAL A 60 -21.99 1.71 -6.77
C VAL A 60 -21.06 1.17 -5.70
N THR A 61 -20.19 0.26 -6.11
CA THR A 61 -19.03 -0.15 -5.33
C THR A 61 -17.86 0.71 -5.80
N MET A 62 -17.39 1.62 -4.94
CA MET A 62 -16.07 2.23 -5.10
C MET A 62 -15.05 1.10 -4.88
N GLN A 63 -14.76 0.33 -5.92
CA GLN A 63 -13.84 -0.80 -5.85
C GLN A 63 -12.43 -0.24 -6.04
N VAL A 64 -11.67 -0.24 -4.95
CA VAL A 64 -10.22 -0.13 -5.07
C VAL A 64 -9.78 -1.41 -5.81
N PRO A 65 -9.07 -1.30 -6.95
CA PRO A 65 -8.65 -2.47 -7.71
C PRO A 65 -7.61 -3.27 -6.92
N ASP A 66 -7.60 -4.58 -7.12
CA ASP A 66 -6.55 -5.45 -6.60
C ASP A 66 -5.21 -5.12 -7.28
N ILE A 67 -4.11 -5.25 -6.52
CA ILE A 67 -2.75 -4.97 -7.00
C ILE A 67 -2.06 -6.30 -7.31
N PHE A 68 -1.93 -6.62 -8.59
CA PHE A 68 -1.23 -7.81 -9.08
C PHE A 68 -0.08 -7.44 -10.01
N TYR A 69 1.02 -8.17 -9.91
CA TYR A 69 2.19 -8.03 -10.77
C TYR A 69 2.41 -9.28 -11.63
N LYS A 70 3.20 -9.15 -12.70
CA LYS A 70 3.45 -10.26 -13.62
C LYS A 70 4.14 -11.43 -12.92
N GLU A 71 5.06 -11.13 -12.02
CA GLU A 71 5.80 -12.13 -11.28
C GLU A 71 4.96 -12.88 -10.23
N ASP A 72 3.76 -12.40 -9.89
CA ASP A 72 2.87 -13.10 -8.95
C ASP A 72 2.39 -14.43 -9.53
N VAL A 73 2.32 -14.56 -10.86
CA VAL A 73 2.07 -15.83 -11.54
C VAL A 73 3.19 -16.83 -11.25
N ILE A 74 4.45 -16.36 -11.29
CA ILE A 74 5.64 -17.18 -11.02
C ILE A 74 5.68 -17.55 -9.53
N ARG A 75 5.42 -16.59 -8.64
CA ARG A 75 5.37 -16.82 -7.18
C ARG A 75 4.26 -17.81 -6.81
N ALA A 76 3.08 -17.72 -7.44
CA ALA A 76 1.99 -18.66 -7.22
C ALA A 76 2.39 -20.09 -7.58
N LYS A 77 3.00 -20.29 -8.76
CA LYS A 77 3.55 -21.59 -9.18
C LYS A 77 4.64 -22.08 -8.22
N PHE A 78 5.56 -21.20 -7.82
CA PHE A 78 6.63 -21.52 -6.86
C PHE A 78 6.06 -22.03 -5.53
N TYR A 79 5.13 -21.31 -4.91
CA TYR A 79 4.58 -21.72 -3.61
C TYR A 79 3.68 -22.95 -3.71
N ALA A 80 3.02 -23.17 -4.84
CA ALA A 80 2.29 -24.41 -5.10
C ALA A 80 3.21 -25.64 -5.09
N VAL A 81 4.42 -25.52 -5.66
CA VAL A 81 5.38 -26.63 -5.81
C VAL A 81 6.31 -26.77 -4.60
N TYR A 82 6.92 -25.69 -4.11
CA TYR A 82 8.04 -25.71 -3.16
C TYR A 82 7.70 -25.18 -1.76
N THR A 83 6.47 -24.72 -1.51
CA THR A 83 6.02 -24.11 -0.24
C THR A 83 6.94 -23.00 0.30
N THR A 84 6.76 -22.60 1.55
CA THR A 84 7.67 -21.71 2.27
C THR A 84 8.95 -22.48 2.59
N GLY A 85 10.06 -22.09 1.96
CA GLY A 85 11.38 -22.71 2.16
C GLY A 85 11.90 -22.56 3.60
N PRO A 86 13.04 -23.19 3.93
CA PRO A 86 13.58 -23.23 5.30
C PRO A 86 14.06 -21.86 5.81
N ARG A 87 14.32 -20.91 4.90
CA ARG A 87 14.74 -19.55 5.24
C ARG A 87 13.51 -18.70 5.53
N ALA A 88 13.32 -18.36 6.80
CA ALA A 88 12.28 -17.41 7.22
C ALA A 88 12.47 -16.03 6.58
N PHE A 89 11.36 -15.32 6.38
CA PHE A 89 11.38 -13.94 5.91
C PHE A 89 11.90 -13.01 7.00
N ASP A 90 12.84 -12.13 6.66
CA ASP A 90 13.30 -11.05 7.53
C ASP A 90 12.70 -9.73 7.04
N LEU A 91 11.54 -9.36 7.60
CA LEU A 91 10.79 -8.17 7.20
C LEU A 91 11.40 -6.86 7.73
N PHE A 92 12.41 -6.93 8.61
CA PHE A 92 13.12 -5.75 9.11
C PHE A 92 14.16 -5.23 8.11
N LYS A 93 14.63 -6.10 7.19
CA LYS A 93 15.60 -5.74 6.15
C LYS A 93 14.88 -5.38 4.86
N SER A 94 15.00 -4.10 4.46
CA SER A 94 14.40 -3.59 3.22
C SER A 94 14.93 -4.25 1.95
N ASN A 95 16.15 -4.78 1.99
CA ASN A 95 16.81 -5.48 0.88
C ASN A 95 16.84 -7.00 1.07
N PHE A 96 15.92 -7.56 1.87
CA PHE A 96 15.83 -9.00 2.02
C PHE A 96 15.35 -9.66 0.72
N VAL A 97 16.18 -10.53 0.16
CA VAL A 97 15.83 -11.34 -1.00
C VAL A 97 15.42 -12.74 -0.51
N SER A 98 14.14 -13.06 -0.66
CA SER A 98 13.61 -14.39 -0.35
C SER A 98 14.05 -15.42 -1.38
N THR A 99 13.93 -16.71 -1.06
CA THR A 99 14.14 -17.80 -2.01
C THR A 99 13.18 -17.72 -3.20
N SER A 100 11.92 -17.35 -2.96
CA SER A 100 10.94 -17.11 -4.03
C SER A 100 11.33 -15.93 -4.92
N GLN A 101 11.91 -14.87 -4.36
CA GLN A 101 12.37 -13.71 -5.12
C GLN A 101 13.58 -14.07 -5.99
N ARG A 102 14.56 -14.82 -5.45
CA ARG A 102 15.67 -15.37 -6.25
C ARG A 102 15.17 -16.23 -7.40
N PHE A 103 14.12 -17.01 -7.16
CA PHE A 103 13.49 -17.84 -8.19
C PHE A 103 12.89 -16.98 -9.31
N VAL A 104 12.15 -15.93 -8.96
CA VAL A 104 11.60 -14.99 -9.95
C VAL A 104 12.71 -14.30 -10.76
N GLU A 105 13.77 -13.84 -10.11
CA GLU A 105 14.91 -13.20 -10.78
C GLU A 105 15.55 -14.13 -11.79
N LYS A 106 15.86 -15.36 -11.37
CA LYS A 106 16.47 -16.37 -12.24
C LYS A 106 15.55 -16.80 -13.39
N TYR A 107 14.25 -16.93 -13.12
CA TYR A 107 13.24 -17.21 -14.14
C TYR A 107 13.24 -16.12 -15.22
N ASN A 108 13.20 -14.85 -14.81
CA ASN A 108 13.17 -13.72 -15.73
C ASN A 108 14.50 -13.57 -16.50
N GLU A 109 15.63 -13.95 -15.92
CA GLU A 109 16.92 -14.01 -16.63
C GLU A 109 16.89 -15.04 -17.76
N LEU A 110 16.42 -16.26 -17.48
CA LEU A 110 16.31 -17.33 -18.47
C LEU A 110 15.27 -17.00 -19.56
N GLU A 111 14.14 -16.41 -19.17
CA GLU A 111 13.10 -15.96 -20.11
C GLU A 111 13.65 -14.92 -21.10
N LYS A 112 14.48 -13.98 -20.64
CA LYS A 112 15.11 -12.96 -21.49
C LYS A 112 16.17 -13.52 -22.42
N GLN A 113 16.86 -14.57 -22.03
CA GLN A 113 17.85 -15.24 -22.87
C GLN A 113 17.18 -15.96 -24.04
N GLY A 114 15.98 -16.51 -23.83
CA GLY A 114 15.19 -17.15 -24.90
C GLY A 114 15.69 -18.55 -25.30
N ASP A 115 16.68 -19.08 -24.59
CA ASP A 115 17.27 -20.39 -24.87
C ASP A 115 16.41 -21.56 -24.38
N VAL A 116 15.42 -21.29 -23.52
CA VAL A 116 14.58 -22.30 -22.87
C VAL A 116 13.12 -22.07 -23.24
N PRO A 117 12.38 -23.10 -23.68
CA PRO A 117 10.95 -22.97 -23.97
C PRO A 117 10.15 -22.67 -22.70
N GLU A 118 9.05 -21.92 -22.83
CA GLU A 118 8.24 -21.45 -21.70
C GLU A 118 7.78 -22.59 -20.76
N GLU A 119 7.46 -23.74 -21.35
CA GLU A 119 7.05 -24.96 -20.63
C GLU A 119 8.16 -25.52 -19.73
N ALA A 120 9.42 -25.33 -20.11
CA ALA A 120 10.59 -25.82 -19.38
C ALA A 120 11.23 -24.77 -18.46
N LEU A 121 10.93 -23.48 -18.63
CA LEU A 121 11.54 -22.37 -17.87
C LEU A 121 11.47 -22.60 -16.35
N PHE A 122 10.33 -23.08 -15.85
CA PHE A 122 10.15 -23.30 -14.40
C PHE A 122 11.07 -24.40 -13.85
N GLU A 123 11.18 -25.52 -14.57
CA GLU A 123 12.01 -26.65 -14.15
C GLU A 123 13.50 -26.33 -14.29
N GLU A 124 13.91 -25.66 -15.37
CA GLU A 124 15.30 -25.21 -15.56
C GLU A 124 15.72 -24.16 -14.54
N THR A 125 14.82 -23.24 -14.18
CA THR A 125 15.06 -22.29 -13.08
C THR A 125 15.34 -23.03 -11.77
N GLY A 126 14.55 -24.06 -11.46
CA GLY A 126 14.75 -24.90 -10.29
C GLY A 126 16.11 -25.61 -10.29
N ARG A 127 16.50 -26.18 -11.44
CA ARG A 127 17.81 -26.84 -11.62
C ARG A 127 18.97 -25.86 -11.44
N ALA A 128 18.86 -24.68 -12.03
CA ALA A 128 19.90 -23.65 -11.92
C ALA A 128 20.11 -23.20 -10.46
N LEU A 129 19.02 -22.98 -9.72
CA LEU A 129 19.11 -22.58 -8.30
C LEU A 129 19.65 -23.69 -7.40
N LEU A 130 19.32 -24.95 -7.69
CA LEU A 130 19.90 -26.10 -6.99
C LEU A 130 21.42 -26.19 -7.24
N ALA A 131 21.87 -25.91 -8.47
CA ALA A 131 23.29 -25.84 -8.80
C ALA A 131 24.01 -24.69 -8.08
N GLU A 132 23.32 -23.58 -7.81
CA GLU A 132 23.80 -22.46 -6.98
C GLU A 132 23.74 -22.75 -5.46
N GLY A 133 23.26 -23.93 -5.05
CA GLY A 133 23.19 -24.35 -3.65
C GLY A 133 21.94 -23.87 -2.90
N VAL A 134 20.92 -23.36 -3.60
CA VAL A 134 19.64 -22.96 -2.99
C VAL A 134 18.81 -24.20 -2.67
N VAL A 135 18.35 -24.32 -1.42
CA VAL A 135 17.51 -25.45 -0.99
C VAL A 135 16.07 -25.24 -1.45
N LEU A 136 15.59 -26.11 -2.36
CA LEU A 136 14.21 -26.17 -2.83
C LEU A 136 13.57 -27.50 -2.41
N ARG A 137 12.59 -27.45 -1.50
CA ARG A 137 11.87 -28.65 -1.02
C ARG A 137 10.50 -28.73 -1.67
N ARG A 138 10.27 -29.70 -2.56
CA ARG A 138 8.94 -29.92 -3.13
C ARG A 138 7.96 -30.35 -2.04
N ARG A 139 6.72 -29.85 -2.12
CA ARG A 139 5.61 -30.30 -1.29
C ARG A 139 5.34 -31.76 -1.65
N GLY A 140 5.53 -32.68 -0.70
CA GLY A 140 5.15 -34.08 -0.91
C GLY A 140 3.65 -34.19 -1.10
N THR A 141 3.22 -35.08 -2.00
CA THR A 141 1.85 -35.57 -2.04
C THR A 141 1.54 -36.21 -0.67
N PRO A 142 0.43 -35.86 -0.01
CA PRO A 142 -0.08 -36.69 1.08
C PRO A 142 -0.36 -38.06 0.47
N GLY A 143 0.39 -39.07 0.88
CA GLY A 143 0.07 -40.48 0.60
C GLY A 143 -1.10 -40.95 1.45
#